data_AF-A0A7G9B2F6-F1
#
_entry.id   AF-A0A7G9B2F6-F1
#
_cell.length_a   1.000
_cell.length_b   1.000
_cell.length_c   1.000
_cell.angle_alpha   90.00
_cell.angle_beta   90.00
_cell.angle_gamma   90.00
#
_symmetry.space_group_name_H-M   'P 1'
#
loop_
_entity.id
_entity.type
_entity.pdbx_description
1 polymer ?
#
loop_
_entity_poly.entity_id
_entity_poly.type
_entity_poly.pdbx_seq_one_letter_code
_entity_poly.pdbx_strand_id
1 'polypeptide(L)'
;MASYLDENGLLYIKTKLEEKFEKKVDKVDGKGLSTEDFTSSEKANYDAAYTHSKAPHAPSSAQANVIETVKVNGVAQGVVSKAVDIQVPTAVSSLPDAGDYAKKTDLANVYIYQGSVANTSDLPATAVPGYVYNVETDGMNYAWNGSKWDTLGAVFNIASISNAEIDSLFAS
;
A
#
# COMPACT_ATOMS: atom_id res chain seq x y z
N MET A 1 21.39 -19.84 99.09
CA MET A 1 21.53 -18.41 99.44
C MET A 1 21.05 -17.62 98.24
N ALA A 2 20.14 -16.67 98.43
CA ALA A 2 19.85 -15.71 97.36
C ALA A 2 21.07 -14.79 97.24
N SER A 3 21.65 -14.70 96.04
CA SER A 3 22.62 -13.65 95.73
C SER A 3 21.84 -12.35 95.54
N TYR A 4 22.15 -11.35 96.36
CA TYR A 4 21.59 -10.00 96.22
C TYR A 4 22.56 -9.13 95.45
N LEU A 5 22.02 -8.16 94.70
CA LEU A 5 22.83 -7.09 94.13
C LEU A 5 23.29 -6.17 95.25
N ASP A 6 24.58 -5.84 95.26
CA ASP A 6 25.09 -4.75 96.06
C ASP A 6 24.85 -3.41 95.33
N GLU A 7 25.29 -2.32 95.97
CA GLU A 7 25.14 -0.97 95.42
C GLU A 7 25.82 -0.81 94.04
N ASN A 8 26.99 -1.44 93.84
CA ASN A 8 27.72 -1.41 92.58
C ASN A 8 26.99 -2.16 91.46
N GLY A 9 26.41 -3.33 91.78
CA GLY A 9 25.58 -4.10 90.87
C GLY A 9 24.30 -3.35 90.47
N LEU A 10 23.69 -2.62 91.42
CA LEU A 10 22.53 -1.77 91.15
C LEU A 10 22.90 -0.60 90.22
N LEU A 11 24.04 0.06 90.48
CA LEU A 11 24.57 1.13 89.64
C LEU A 11 24.82 0.64 88.21
N TYR A 12 25.44 -0.53 88.06
CA TYR A 12 25.72 -1.12 86.74
C TYR A 12 24.44 -1.37 85.93
N ILE A 13 23.41 -1.95 86.56
CA ILE A 13 22.12 -2.19 85.91
C ILE A 13 21.46 -0.87 85.50
N LYS A 14 21.50 0.15 86.36
CA LYS A 14 20.96 1.48 86.05
C LYS A 14 21.65 2.08 84.82
N THR A 15 22.97 2.07 84.78
CA THR A 15 23.74 2.56 83.62
C THR A 15 23.38 1.78 82.35
N LYS A 16 23.23 0.44 82.42
CA LYS A 16 22.82 -0.35 81.25
C LYS A 16 21.39 -0.09 80.79
N LEU A 17 20.49 0.25 81.70
CA LEU A 17 19.13 0.69 81.34
C LEU A 17 19.15 2.07 80.67
N GLU A 18 19.93 3.01 81.21
CA GLU A 18 20.12 4.34 80.63
C GLU A 18 20.71 4.24 79.21
N GLU A 19 21.79 3.48 79.01
CA GLU A 19 22.40 3.21 77.70
C GLU A 19 21.39 2.60 76.70
N LYS A 20 20.45 1.77 77.17
CA LYS A 20 19.40 1.18 76.33
C LYS A 20 18.30 2.18 76.01
N PHE A 21 17.94 3.05 76.94
CA PHE A 21 16.94 4.08 76.72
C PHE A 21 17.43 5.21 75.82
N GLU A 22 18.73 5.52 75.80
CA GLU A 22 19.30 6.47 74.84
C GLU A 22 19.21 5.99 73.39
N LYS A 23 19.15 4.67 73.16
CA LYS A 23 18.99 4.07 71.83
C LYS A 23 17.53 3.92 71.41
N LYS A 24 16.57 4.33 72.25
CA LYS A 24 15.16 4.26 71.88
C LYS A 24 14.87 5.31 70.81
N VAL A 25 14.07 4.92 69.84
CA VAL A 25 13.44 5.88 68.94
C VAL A 25 12.19 6.39 69.63
N ASP A 26 12.05 7.71 69.77
CA ASP A 26 10.86 8.31 70.35
C ASP A 26 9.66 8.11 69.42
N LYS A 27 8.51 7.76 70.01
CA LYS A 27 7.27 7.62 69.27
C LYS A 27 6.84 8.99 68.74
N VAL A 28 6.55 9.06 67.44
CA VAL A 28 5.87 10.19 66.80
C VAL A 28 4.43 9.79 66.50
N ASP A 29 3.48 10.67 66.81
CA ASP A 29 2.06 10.43 66.51
C ASP A 29 1.85 10.24 65.01
N GLY A 30 1.13 9.18 64.65
CA GLY A 30 0.89 8.80 63.25
C GLY A 30 2.00 7.98 62.58
N LYS A 31 3.10 7.62 63.29
CA LYS A 31 4.14 6.70 62.81
C LYS A 31 4.23 5.41 63.65
N GLY A 32 4.52 4.29 62.99
CA GLY A 32 4.84 3.00 63.63
C GLY A 32 6.34 2.88 63.94
N LEU A 33 6.72 2.10 64.96
CA LEU A 33 8.13 1.80 65.31
C LEU A 33 8.69 0.66 64.42
N SER A 34 8.64 0.81 63.09
CA SER A 34 9.06 -0.23 62.13
C SER A 34 10.17 0.22 61.19
N THR A 35 10.82 -0.75 60.53
CA THR A 35 11.90 -0.56 59.55
C THR A 35 11.47 0.25 58.32
N GLU A 36 10.16 0.38 58.06
CA GLU A 36 9.60 1.18 56.97
C GLU A 36 8.71 2.31 57.54
N ASP A 37 8.87 3.51 56.97
CA ASP A 37 8.67 4.81 57.62
C ASP A 37 7.53 5.65 57.02
N PHE A 38 6.49 5.05 56.44
CA PHE A 38 5.41 5.83 55.82
C PHE A 38 4.49 6.49 56.85
N THR A 39 4.23 7.79 56.67
CA THR A 39 3.08 8.45 57.32
C THR A 39 1.76 7.87 56.79
N SER A 40 0.65 8.02 57.54
CA SER A 40 -0.68 7.57 57.08
C SER A 40 -1.07 8.16 55.70
N SER A 41 -0.65 9.40 55.42
CA SER A 41 -0.91 10.07 54.14
C SER A 41 -0.10 9.45 53.00
N GLU A 42 1.19 9.21 53.21
CA GLU A 42 2.05 8.58 52.21
C GLU A 42 1.63 7.14 51.93
N LYS A 43 1.22 6.40 52.97
CA LYS A 43 0.66 5.07 52.79
C LYS A 43 -0.62 5.10 51.96
N ALA A 44 -1.53 6.04 52.22
CA ALA A 44 -2.75 6.19 51.42
C ALA A 44 -2.44 6.53 49.96
N ASN A 45 -1.46 7.41 49.71
CA ASN A 45 -1.01 7.74 48.36
C ASN A 45 -0.38 6.54 47.65
N TYR A 46 0.45 5.77 48.35
CA TYR A 46 1.03 4.55 47.83
C TYR A 46 -0.05 3.52 47.47
N ASP A 47 -0.98 3.27 48.38
CA ASP A 47 -2.08 2.33 48.18
C ASP A 47 -2.96 2.75 47.00
N ALA A 48 -3.22 4.06 46.84
CA ALA A 48 -3.96 4.62 45.71
C ALA A 48 -3.18 4.47 44.39
N ALA A 49 -1.89 4.78 44.36
CA ALA A 49 -1.04 4.62 43.19
C ALA A 49 -0.90 3.15 42.79
N TYR A 50 -0.72 2.26 43.77
CA TYR A 50 -0.68 0.82 43.56
C TYR A 50 -2.01 0.33 42.97
N THR A 51 -3.14 0.72 43.56
CA THR A 51 -4.48 0.39 43.05
C THR A 51 -4.67 0.88 41.61
N HIS A 52 -4.29 2.14 41.34
CA HIS A 52 -4.36 2.71 39.99
C HIS A 52 -3.48 1.95 38.99
N SER A 53 -2.27 1.52 39.40
CA SER A 53 -1.36 0.74 38.55
C SER A 53 -1.89 -0.65 38.18
N LYS A 54 -2.88 -1.17 38.92
CA LYS A 54 -3.56 -2.43 38.60
C LYS A 54 -4.85 -2.24 37.81
N ALA A 55 -5.34 -1.00 37.69
CA ALA A 55 -6.50 -0.71 36.90
C ALA A 55 -6.15 -0.71 35.39
N PRO A 56 -7.07 -1.14 34.52
CA PRO A 56 -6.90 -0.98 33.08
C PRO A 56 -6.68 0.50 32.71
N HIS A 57 -5.56 0.82 32.05
CA HIS A 57 -5.22 2.19 31.65
C HIS A 57 -6.06 2.75 30.49
N ALA A 58 -6.94 1.93 29.91
CA ALA A 58 -7.89 2.34 28.88
C ALA A 58 -9.33 2.10 29.37
N PRO A 59 -10.25 3.08 29.27
CA PRO A 59 -11.67 2.85 29.57
C PRO A 59 -12.23 1.77 28.63
N SER A 60 -13.29 1.07 29.03
CA SER A 60 -13.92 0.01 28.22
C SER A 60 -14.47 0.52 26.88
N SER A 61 -14.72 1.82 26.76
CA SER A 61 -15.10 2.52 25.54
C SER A 61 -13.93 3.05 24.71
N ALA A 62 -12.68 2.86 25.18
CA ALA A 62 -11.52 3.22 24.39
C ALA A 62 -11.48 2.33 23.15
N GLN A 63 -11.54 2.97 21.99
CA GLN A 63 -11.21 2.30 20.76
C GLN A 63 -9.70 2.07 20.78
N ALA A 64 -9.29 0.81 20.91
CA ALA A 64 -7.95 0.43 20.54
C ALA A 64 -7.69 0.98 19.13
N ASN A 65 -6.47 1.46 18.82
CA ASN A 65 -6.10 1.97 17.47
C ASN A 65 -6.27 0.89 16.38
N VAL A 66 -7.49 0.49 16.09
CA VAL A 66 -7.92 -0.61 15.24
C VAL A 66 -8.67 0.04 14.10
N ILE A 67 -8.35 -0.36 12.88
CA ILE A 67 -9.05 0.11 11.71
C ILE A 67 -10.45 -0.51 11.74
N GLU A 68 -11.51 0.28 11.87
CA GLU A 68 -12.86 -0.30 12.01
C GLU A 68 -13.45 -0.70 10.67
N THR A 69 -13.23 0.10 9.63
CA THR A 69 -13.74 -0.17 8.29
C THR A 69 -12.89 0.55 7.25
N VAL A 70 -12.51 -0.19 6.21
CA VAL A 70 -12.01 0.35 4.94
C VAL A 70 -12.91 -0.19 3.84
N LYS A 71 -13.29 0.65 2.88
CA LYS A 71 -14.10 0.25 1.73
C LYS A 71 -13.38 0.55 0.43
N VAL A 72 -13.40 -0.39 -0.51
CA VAL A 72 -12.98 -0.19 -1.90
C VAL A 72 -14.23 -0.28 -2.76
N ASN A 73 -14.53 0.80 -3.48
CA ASN A 73 -15.74 0.90 -4.31
C ASN A 73 -17.03 0.55 -3.55
N GLY A 74 -17.12 0.99 -2.29
CA GLY A 74 -18.28 0.72 -1.42
C GLY A 74 -18.27 -0.66 -0.73
N VAL A 75 -17.36 -1.57 -1.09
CA VAL A 75 -17.24 -2.92 -0.53
C VAL A 75 -16.24 -2.92 0.62
N ALA A 76 -16.66 -3.39 1.81
CA ALA A 76 -15.80 -3.48 2.98
C ALA A 76 -14.65 -4.48 2.77
N GLN A 77 -13.45 -4.09 3.23
CA GLN A 77 -12.24 -4.89 3.15
C GLN A 77 -11.96 -5.60 4.47
N GLY A 78 -11.28 -6.74 4.41
CA GLY A 78 -10.89 -7.49 5.59
C GLY A 78 -9.84 -6.72 6.41
N VAL A 79 -10.17 -6.41 7.66
CA VAL A 79 -9.19 -5.85 8.61
C VAL A 79 -8.59 -7.01 9.41
N VAL A 80 -7.25 -7.09 9.44
CA VAL A 80 -6.53 -8.02 10.30
C VAL A 80 -5.60 -7.22 11.21
N SER A 81 -5.86 -7.30 12.52
CA SER A 81 -5.18 -6.50 13.55
C SER A 81 -5.29 -4.98 13.31
N LYS A 82 -4.31 -4.39 12.63
CA LYS A 82 -4.23 -2.93 12.32
C LYS A 82 -3.84 -2.68 10.86
N ALA A 83 -4.02 -3.69 10.02
CA ALA A 83 -3.68 -3.63 8.62
C ALA A 83 -4.90 -3.99 7.78
N VAL A 84 -4.96 -3.38 6.61
CA VAL A 84 -5.87 -3.75 5.54
C VAL A 84 -5.01 -3.97 4.32
N ASP A 85 -5.14 -5.14 3.71
CA ASP A 85 -4.54 -5.39 2.42
C ASP A 85 -5.45 -4.83 1.33
N ILE A 86 -4.89 -3.98 0.47
CA ILE A 86 -5.61 -3.37 -0.65
C ILE A 86 -4.91 -3.83 -1.91
N GLN A 87 -5.58 -4.68 -2.66
CA GLN A 87 -5.09 -5.14 -3.94
C GLN A 87 -5.20 -4.00 -4.95
N VAL A 88 -4.05 -3.42 -5.30
CA VAL A 88 -3.94 -2.43 -6.37
C VAL A 88 -3.52 -3.16 -7.64
N PRO A 89 -4.33 -3.09 -8.72
CA PRO A 89 -3.96 -3.66 -10.02
C PRO A 89 -2.57 -3.21 -10.48
N THR A 90 -1.67 -4.17 -10.72
CA THR A 90 -0.30 -3.90 -11.23
C THR A 90 -0.17 -4.18 -12.73
N ALA A 91 -1.18 -4.79 -13.34
CA ALA A 91 -1.25 -5.07 -14.76
C ALA A 91 -2.63 -4.67 -15.32
N VAL A 92 -2.68 -4.23 -16.57
CA VAL A 92 -3.93 -3.86 -17.25
C VAL A 92 -4.93 -5.03 -17.22
N SER A 93 -4.47 -6.27 -17.40
CA SER A 93 -5.32 -7.47 -17.35
C SER A 93 -5.99 -7.76 -16.01
N SER A 94 -5.59 -7.04 -14.94
CA SER A 94 -6.21 -7.16 -13.62
C SER A 94 -7.28 -6.08 -13.35
N LEU A 95 -7.51 -5.18 -14.30
CA LEU A 95 -8.62 -4.23 -14.24
C LEU A 95 -9.94 -4.92 -14.62
N PRO A 96 -11.07 -4.60 -13.96
CA PRO A 96 -12.36 -5.22 -14.26
C PRO A 96 -12.85 -4.99 -15.70
N ASP A 97 -12.53 -3.84 -16.28
CA ASP A 97 -12.90 -3.38 -17.62
C ASP A 97 -11.79 -3.62 -18.66
N ALA A 98 -10.74 -4.37 -18.30
CA ALA A 98 -9.62 -4.62 -19.20
C ALA A 98 -10.02 -5.26 -20.54
N GLY A 99 -11.15 -6.00 -20.56
CA GLY A 99 -11.71 -6.63 -21.75
C GLY A 99 -12.44 -5.67 -22.69
N ASP A 100 -12.77 -4.46 -22.25
CA ASP A 100 -13.50 -3.48 -23.06
C ASP A 100 -12.58 -2.76 -24.07
N TYR A 101 -11.26 -2.91 -23.91
CA TYR A 101 -10.24 -2.30 -24.74
C TYR A 101 -9.58 -3.33 -25.67
N ALA A 102 -9.38 -2.95 -26.94
CA ALA A 102 -8.66 -3.79 -27.90
C ALA A 102 -7.16 -3.84 -27.58
N LYS A 103 -6.57 -5.04 -27.62
CA LYS A 103 -5.11 -5.21 -27.57
C LYS A 103 -4.50 -4.83 -28.92
N LYS A 104 -3.20 -4.49 -28.90
CA LYS A 104 -2.44 -4.28 -30.15
C LYS A 104 -2.48 -5.51 -31.08
N THR A 105 -2.55 -6.71 -30.51
CA THR A 105 -2.70 -7.96 -31.26
C THR A 105 -4.07 -8.10 -31.91
N ASP A 106 -5.12 -7.53 -31.30
CA ASP A 106 -6.48 -7.59 -31.84
C ASP A 106 -6.61 -6.68 -33.07
N LEU A 107 -5.71 -5.70 -33.21
CA LEU A 107 -5.62 -4.80 -34.35
C LEU A 107 -4.76 -5.35 -35.51
N ALA A 108 -4.17 -6.54 -35.39
CA ALA A 108 -3.26 -7.09 -36.40
C ALA A 108 -3.91 -7.32 -37.77
N ASN A 109 -5.25 -7.44 -37.81
CA ASN A 109 -6.03 -7.65 -39.03
C ASN A 109 -6.75 -6.38 -39.51
N VAL A 110 -6.42 -5.20 -38.96
CA VAL A 110 -7.02 -3.93 -39.34
C VAL A 110 -6.05 -3.17 -40.22
N TYR A 111 -6.56 -2.55 -41.28
CA TYR A 111 -5.80 -1.59 -42.07
C TYR A 111 -5.67 -0.25 -41.32
N ILE A 112 -4.44 0.12 -40.98
CA ILE A 112 -4.10 1.33 -40.24
C ILE A 112 -3.52 2.34 -41.22
N TYR A 113 -4.32 3.35 -41.59
CA TYR A 113 -3.87 4.42 -42.47
C TYR A 113 -2.74 5.23 -41.82
N GLN A 114 -1.59 5.31 -42.49
CA GLN A 114 -0.38 6.00 -42.04
C GLN A 114 -0.17 7.35 -42.76
N GLY A 115 -0.91 7.63 -43.83
CA GLY A 115 -0.79 8.86 -44.61
C GLY A 115 -0.57 8.61 -46.11
N SER A 116 -0.12 9.65 -46.80
CA SER A 116 0.24 9.61 -48.22
C SER A 116 1.73 9.75 -48.41
N VAL A 117 2.27 9.09 -49.43
CA VAL A 117 3.61 9.30 -49.95
C VAL A 117 3.55 9.59 -51.45
N ALA A 118 4.54 10.29 -52.00
CA ALA A 118 4.54 10.64 -53.42
C ALA A 118 4.72 9.39 -54.30
N ASN A 119 5.71 8.53 -54.00
CA ASN A 119 6.10 7.39 -54.82
C ASN A 119 6.21 6.09 -54.01
N THR A 120 6.20 4.95 -54.69
CA THR A 120 6.45 3.63 -54.07
C THR A 120 7.84 3.51 -53.43
N SER A 121 8.83 4.28 -53.91
CA SER A 121 10.17 4.37 -53.30
C SER A 121 10.19 5.09 -51.95
N ASP A 122 9.16 5.88 -51.66
CA ASP A 122 9.03 6.65 -50.43
C ASP A 122 8.34 5.83 -49.32
N LEU A 123 7.84 4.64 -49.66
CA LEU A 123 7.29 3.69 -48.68
C LEU A 123 8.41 3.20 -47.75
N PRO A 124 8.15 3.09 -46.42
CA PRO A 124 9.13 2.55 -45.49
C PRO A 124 9.63 1.16 -45.89
N ALA A 125 10.94 0.90 -45.73
CA ALA A 125 11.53 -0.41 -46.05
C ALA A 125 10.96 -1.56 -45.21
N THR A 126 10.48 -1.25 -44.00
CA THR A 126 9.78 -2.18 -43.09
C THR A 126 8.66 -1.44 -42.37
N ALA A 127 7.55 -2.12 -42.10
CA ALA A 127 6.45 -1.57 -41.33
C ALA A 127 5.78 -2.64 -40.45
N VAL A 128 4.73 -2.26 -39.72
CA VAL A 128 3.89 -3.18 -38.96
C VAL A 128 2.82 -3.74 -39.90
N PRO A 129 2.53 -5.06 -39.88
CA PRO A 129 1.43 -5.63 -40.65
C PRO A 129 0.13 -4.83 -40.48
N GLY A 130 -0.54 -4.56 -41.59
CA GLY A 130 -1.77 -3.76 -41.62
C GLY A 130 -1.54 -2.25 -41.79
N TYR A 131 -0.33 -1.73 -41.72
CA TYR A 131 -0.07 -0.33 -42.09
C TYR A 131 -0.41 -0.09 -43.56
N VAL A 132 -1.13 0.99 -43.87
CA VAL A 132 -1.55 1.36 -45.22
C VAL A 132 -1.12 2.78 -45.55
N TYR A 133 -0.51 2.96 -46.72
CA TYR A 133 -0.23 4.27 -47.30
C TYR A 133 -1.00 4.45 -48.61
N ASN A 134 -1.40 5.69 -48.89
CA ASN A 134 -1.77 6.10 -50.23
C ASN A 134 -0.49 6.53 -50.99
N VAL A 135 -0.32 6.04 -52.22
CA VAL A 135 0.76 6.48 -53.11
C VAL A 135 0.16 7.39 -54.17
N GLU A 136 0.59 8.65 -54.18
CA GLU A 136 -0.07 9.70 -54.96
C GLU A 136 0.15 9.55 -56.47
N THR A 137 1.31 9.06 -56.88
CA THR A 137 1.68 8.93 -58.30
C THR A 137 0.82 7.94 -59.08
N ASP A 138 0.36 6.86 -58.44
CA ASP A 138 -0.51 5.85 -59.06
C ASP A 138 -1.94 5.85 -58.48
N GLY A 139 -2.20 6.63 -57.43
CA GLY A 139 -3.49 6.71 -56.75
C GLY A 139 -3.87 5.42 -56.04
N MET A 140 -2.89 4.56 -55.71
CA MET A 140 -3.13 3.26 -55.09
C MET A 140 -2.88 3.26 -53.59
N ASN A 141 -3.65 2.43 -52.89
CA ASN A 141 -3.37 2.07 -51.51
C ASN A 141 -2.44 0.86 -51.46
N TYR A 142 -1.38 0.95 -50.65
CA TYR A 142 -0.43 -0.13 -50.41
C TYR A 142 -0.47 -0.53 -48.94
N ALA A 143 -0.62 -1.82 -48.66
CA ALA A 143 -0.62 -2.35 -47.30
C ALA A 143 0.62 -3.21 -47.04
N TRP A 144 1.25 -3.02 -45.88
CA TRP A 144 2.34 -3.88 -45.46
C TRP A 144 1.79 -5.22 -44.96
N ASN A 145 2.19 -6.32 -45.60
CA ASN A 145 1.76 -7.67 -45.23
C ASN A 145 2.69 -8.38 -44.21
N GLY A 146 3.73 -7.67 -43.74
CA GLY A 146 4.77 -8.24 -42.87
C GLY A 146 6.08 -8.56 -43.58
N SER A 147 6.09 -8.60 -44.91
CA SER A 147 7.28 -8.87 -45.73
C SER A 147 7.48 -7.87 -46.86
N LYS A 148 6.39 -7.37 -47.44
CA LYS A 148 6.40 -6.40 -48.55
C LYS A 148 5.14 -5.55 -48.54
N TRP A 149 5.16 -4.48 -49.33
CA TRP A 149 3.97 -3.69 -49.66
C TRP A 149 3.16 -4.42 -50.73
N ASP A 150 1.93 -4.79 -50.40
CA ASP A 150 0.94 -5.33 -51.33
C ASP A 150 0.02 -4.20 -51.83
N THR A 151 -0.16 -4.13 -53.16
CA THR A 151 -1.10 -3.19 -53.78
C THR A 151 -2.53 -3.65 -53.54
N LEU A 152 -3.37 -2.81 -52.94
CA LEU A 152 -4.77 -3.11 -52.61
C LEU A 152 -5.78 -2.57 -53.65
N GLY A 153 -5.30 -2.07 -54.77
CA GLY A 153 -6.12 -1.56 -55.86
C GLY A 153 -5.48 -1.82 -57.22
N ALA A 154 -6.24 -1.58 -58.28
CA ALA A 154 -5.75 -1.55 -59.65
C ALA A 154 -6.35 -0.32 -60.36
N VAL A 155 -5.55 0.38 -61.18
CA VAL A 155 -6.09 1.41 -62.06
C VAL A 155 -6.73 0.66 -63.22
N PHE A 156 -8.05 0.75 -63.38
CA PHE A 156 -8.70 0.29 -64.59
C PHE A 156 -8.56 1.38 -65.66
N ASN A 157 -7.73 1.13 -66.67
CA ASN A 157 -7.60 2.03 -67.82
C ASN A 157 -8.60 1.62 -68.91
N ILE A 158 -9.51 2.53 -69.26
CA ILE A 158 -10.33 2.39 -70.47
C ILE A 158 -9.54 2.99 -71.63
N ALA A 159 -8.99 2.14 -72.50
CA ALA A 159 -8.47 2.58 -73.78
C ALA A 159 -9.64 2.82 -74.73
N SER A 160 -9.82 4.05 -75.20
CA SER A 160 -10.77 4.34 -76.28
C SER A 160 -10.24 3.72 -77.57
N ILE A 161 -11.06 2.90 -78.20
CA ILE A 161 -10.81 2.39 -79.55
C ILE A 161 -11.04 3.53 -80.55
N SER A 162 -10.11 3.72 -81.48
CA SER A 162 -10.24 4.73 -82.53
C SER A 162 -11.25 4.29 -83.59
N ASN A 163 -11.87 5.25 -84.28
CA ASN A 163 -12.77 4.94 -85.40
C ASN A 163 -12.07 4.09 -86.47
N ALA A 164 -10.78 4.31 -86.74
CA ALA A 164 -10.01 3.52 -87.69
C ALA A 164 -9.87 2.04 -87.28
N GLU A 165 -9.73 1.77 -85.98
CA GLU A 165 -9.71 0.41 -85.44
C GLU A 165 -11.11 -0.24 -85.49
N ILE A 166 -12.19 0.54 -85.30
CA ILE A 166 -13.57 0.06 -85.52
C ILE A 166 -13.74 -0.32 -86.99
N ASP A 167 -13.38 0.58 -87.89
CA ASP A 167 -13.59 0.41 -89.34
C ASP A 167 -12.83 -0.82 -89.88
N SER A 168 -11.64 -1.09 -89.35
CA SER A 168 -10.81 -2.25 -89.73
C SER A 168 -11.44 -3.61 -89.38
N LEU A 169 -12.38 -3.67 -88.42
CA LEU A 169 -13.07 -4.90 -88.04
C LEU A 169 -14.15 -5.33 -89.05
N PHE A 170 -14.59 -4.41 -89.92
CA PHE A 170 -15.68 -4.63 -90.88
C PHE A 170 -15.22 -4.55 -92.34
N ALA A 171 -13.92 -4.38 -92.59
CA ALA A 171 -13.35 -4.43 -93.92
C ALA A 171 -13.20 -5.89 -94.38
N SER A 172 -14.29 -6.46 -94.94
CA SER A 172 -14.30 -7.71 -95.70
C SER A 172 -14.35 -7.46 -97.20
#